data_AF-A0A818JWA0-F1
#
_entry.id   AF-A0A818JWA0-F1
#
_cell.length_a   1.000
_cell.length_b   1.000
_cell.length_c   1.000
_cell.angle_alpha   90.00
_cell.angle_beta   90.00
_cell.angle_gamma   90.00
#
_symmetry.space_group_name_H-M   'P 1'
#
loop_
_entity.id
_entity.type
_entity.pdbx_description
1 polymer ?
#
loop_
_entity_poly.entity_id
_entity_poly.type
_entity_poly.pdbx_seq_one_letter_code
_entity_poly.pdbx_strand_id
1 'polypeptide(L)'
;MKFNAGDTATKIQSTFHNHPARMRLKNRTTWKIHEKLEYSSEQTEEKLRDMFEKLLKASDTLSPSVTKLLQTAGLPIEEKELLRLTNPDNIQVESNYRGPHIKSPITRSTFVDLIEAFQKGQVLHEKYVYVILHQVRTILKTLPNVNRIDLSNLHHIFIIGDLHGQLADLLHIFNANGLPAIDNPYIFNGDFVDRGPNSFEVILLLLVALILYPSSVFLNRGNHEDYMITLRYGFEREISRKYIKCKTRLFDLFKDIFSWLPIYSSVDTGKSKLMIVHGGISDRIQLSQINSLARNRYISLSIRPTSKNVGEQLTKNEEDEYLQMQDLLWCDPDPEDRPGCRINDGRRMACFFGPDITEQFLSKNHFSMLIRSHEVKERGYEFEHNNKVLTVFSATNYNGGSNLGAIVRWDYQIEEPWIMSYTFQDIAPIEKLNFNKQITLFEDPVYQTLMENIVAKKSLLEKEFERSDRNQTNYISSRVWADIMKNVLQIDLPWLTLRAKFVKEDTQGILYNTMFEEYTLDNTKFQKSHAGIMEDLYISKDVLMALFNLIDSDHTGFISRDKFSNIMKVLLDGKNGTGDVHQAYMEELTCAMDFDKNGKIDINEFLESFRIVNVKKPGN
;
A
#
# COMPACT_ATOMS: atom_id res chain seq x y z
N MET A 1 -29.49 10.06 54.11
CA MET A 1 -29.57 10.25 52.65
C MET A 1 -29.87 8.90 52.01
N LYS A 2 -31.11 8.70 51.52
CA LYS A 2 -31.46 7.47 50.80
C LYS A 2 -30.82 7.55 49.41
N PHE A 3 -29.83 6.71 49.15
CA PHE A 3 -29.28 6.55 47.80
C PHE A 3 -30.36 5.89 46.94
N ASN A 4 -30.90 6.65 45.99
CA ASN A 4 -31.91 6.16 45.07
C ASN A 4 -31.23 5.28 44.01
N ALA A 5 -31.20 3.97 44.25
CA ALA A 5 -30.55 3.00 43.37
C ALA A 5 -31.10 3.04 41.93
N GLY A 6 -32.37 3.45 41.76
CA GLY A 6 -33.01 3.64 40.45
C GLY A 6 -32.37 4.76 39.61
N ASP A 7 -32.01 5.90 40.21
CA ASP A 7 -31.39 7.02 39.47
C ASP A 7 -29.96 6.69 39.04
N THR A 8 -29.27 5.86 39.80
CA THR A 8 -27.89 5.42 39.50
C THR A 8 -27.91 4.37 38.39
N ALA A 9 -28.82 3.40 38.46
CA ALA A 9 -29.02 2.40 37.39
C ALA A 9 -29.44 3.05 36.06
N THR A 10 -30.32 4.06 36.12
CA THR A 10 -30.77 4.80 34.92
C THR A 10 -29.65 5.65 34.31
N LYS A 11 -28.77 6.25 35.13
CA LYS A 11 -27.56 6.94 34.65
C LYS A 11 -26.52 5.97 34.07
N ILE A 12 -26.34 4.78 34.65
CA ILE A 12 -25.45 3.75 34.10
C ILE A 12 -26.00 3.23 32.76
N GLN A 13 -27.30 2.92 32.69
CA GLN A 13 -27.96 2.49 31.45
C GLN A 13 -27.97 3.57 30.37
N SER A 14 -28.18 4.85 30.71
CA SER A 14 -28.12 5.94 29.72
C SER A 14 -26.68 6.20 29.28
N THR A 15 -25.69 6.02 30.16
CA THR A 15 -24.27 6.09 29.80
C THR A 15 -23.89 4.93 28.88
N PHE A 16 -24.35 3.71 29.17
CA PHE A 16 -24.12 2.53 28.31
C PHE A 16 -24.84 2.62 26.96
N HIS A 17 -26.08 3.12 26.91
CA HIS A 17 -26.81 3.31 25.64
C HIS A 17 -26.24 4.47 24.81
N ASN A 18 -25.75 5.53 25.46
CA ASN A 18 -25.10 6.64 24.76
C ASN A 18 -23.62 6.40 24.48
N HIS A 19 -23.00 5.35 25.02
CA HIS A 19 -21.59 5.04 24.79
C HIS A 19 -21.32 4.62 23.34
N PRO A 20 -22.09 3.70 22.71
CA PRO A 20 -21.98 3.42 21.28
C PRO A 20 -22.23 4.65 20.41
N ALA A 21 -23.20 5.49 20.76
CA ALA A 21 -23.50 6.72 20.01
C ALA A 21 -22.36 7.75 20.13
N ARG A 22 -21.78 7.92 21.33
CA ARG A 22 -20.61 8.77 21.57
C ARG A 22 -19.34 8.21 20.94
N MET A 23 -19.14 6.89 20.95
CA MET A 23 -18.02 6.24 20.26
C MET A 23 -18.18 6.36 18.74
N ARG A 24 -19.38 6.17 18.19
CA ARG A 24 -19.67 6.45 16.77
C ARG A 24 -19.48 7.92 16.41
N LEU A 25 -19.91 8.85 17.27
CA LEU A 25 -19.70 10.28 17.05
C LEU A 25 -18.20 10.64 17.14
N LYS A 26 -17.48 10.10 18.13
CA LYS A 26 -16.04 10.26 18.31
C LYS A 26 -15.30 9.69 17.11
N ASN A 27 -15.56 8.44 16.72
CA ASN A 27 -15.01 7.81 15.53
C ASN A 27 -15.32 8.61 14.27
N ARG A 28 -16.57 9.04 14.06
CA ARG A 28 -16.96 9.87 12.90
C ARG A 28 -16.29 11.25 12.90
N THR A 29 -16.01 11.81 14.07
CA THR A 29 -15.31 13.10 14.19
C THR A 29 -13.81 12.95 13.98
N THR A 30 -13.20 11.94 14.61
CA THR A 30 -11.82 11.51 14.38
C THR A 30 -11.60 11.16 12.91
N TRP A 31 -12.54 10.48 12.29
CA TRP A 31 -12.55 10.14 10.87
C TRP A 31 -12.53 11.37 9.98
N LYS A 32 -13.49 12.29 10.19
CA LYS A 32 -13.51 13.58 9.47
C LYS A 32 -12.26 14.41 9.72
N ILE A 33 -11.52 14.19 10.82
CA ILE A 33 -10.24 14.82 11.08
C ILE A 33 -9.14 14.13 10.27
N HIS A 34 -9.05 12.80 10.25
CA HIS A 34 -8.06 12.05 9.46
C HIS A 34 -8.22 12.28 7.96
N GLU A 35 -9.44 12.18 7.44
CA GLU A 35 -9.77 12.51 6.04
C GLU A 35 -9.34 13.94 5.70
N LYS A 36 -9.61 14.91 6.59
CA LYS A 36 -9.15 16.29 6.41
C LYS A 36 -7.63 16.47 6.53
N LEU A 37 -6.95 15.66 7.34
CA LEU A 37 -5.49 15.69 7.47
C LEU A 37 -4.82 15.12 6.22
N GLU A 38 -5.37 14.04 5.68
CA GLU A 38 -4.95 13.44 4.41
C GLU A 38 -5.14 14.42 3.26
N TYR A 39 -6.37 14.94 3.08
CA TYR A 39 -6.62 16.00 2.12
C TYR A 39 -5.73 17.22 2.36
N SER A 40 -5.56 17.70 3.61
CA SER A 40 -4.66 18.82 3.89
C SER A 40 -3.21 18.55 3.48
N SER A 41 -2.74 17.30 3.61
CA SER A 41 -1.40 16.92 3.19
C SER A 41 -1.25 16.99 1.66
N GLU A 42 -2.27 16.57 0.92
CA GLU A 42 -2.32 16.55 -0.55
C GLU A 42 -2.66 17.89 -1.17
N GLN A 43 -3.42 18.77 -0.51
CA GLN A 43 -3.66 20.16 -0.94
C GLN A 43 -2.37 20.97 -1.10
N THR A 44 -1.28 20.53 -0.47
CA THR A 44 0.04 21.14 -0.64
C THR A 44 0.68 20.76 -1.98
N GLU A 45 0.27 19.66 -2.60
CA GLU A 45 0.80 19.19 -3.88
C GLU A 45 0.39 20.12 -5.03
N GLU A 46 -0.83 20.66 -5.01
CA GLU A 46 -1.24 21.71 -5.93
C GLU A 46 -0.31 22.93 -5.82
N LYS A 47 -0.03 23.39 -4.59
CA LYS A 47 0.86 24.55 -4.38
C LYS A 47 2.28 24.27 -4.89
N LEU A 48 2.77 23.05 -4.71
CA LEU A 48 4.05 22.62 -5.25
C LEU A 48 4.01 22.55 -6.78
N ARG A 49 3.00 21.94 -7.38
CA ARG A 49 2.80 21.88 -8.83
C ARG A 49 2.76 23.28 -9.45
N ASP A 50 1.93 24.18 -8.90
CA ASP A 50 1.84 25.57 -9.31
C ASP A 50 3.20 26.29 -9.19
N MET A 51 3.96 26.00 -8.13
CA MET A 51 5.28 26.56 -7.93
C MET A 51 6.29 25.99 -8.93
N PHE A 52 6.29 24.68 -9.18
CA PHE A 52 7.13 24.03 -10.18
C PHE A 52 6.82 24.55 -11.58
N GLU A 53 5.55 24.74 -11.93
CA GLU A 53 5.15 25.35 -13.19
C GLU A 53 5.67 26.78 -13.32
N LYS A 54 5.62 27.57 -12.24
CA LYS A 54 6.19 28.92 -12.21
C LYS A 54 7.71 28.89 -12.37
N LEU A 55 8.40 27.96 -11.71
CA LEU A 55 9.85 27.78 -11.83
C LEU A 55 10.28 27.32 -13.23
N LEU A 56 9.51 26.40 -13.85
CA LEU A 56 9.74 25.96 -15.23
C LEU A 56 9.53 27.10 -16.23
N LYS A 57 8.48 27.92 -16.04
CA LYS A 57 8.23 29.13 -16.84
C LYS A 57 9.32 30.20 -16.67
N ALA A 58 9.96 30.24 -15.50
CA ALA A 58 11.08 31.13 -15.21
C ALA A 58 12.46 30.51 -15.50
N SER A 59 12.53 29.33 -16.12
CA SER A 59 13.79 28.59 -16.26
C SER A 59 14.86 29.28 -17.11
N ASP A 60 14.48 30.24 -17.95
CA ASP A 60 15.39 31.07 -18.74
C ASP A 60 16.13 32.14 -17.92
N THR A 61 15.62 32.49 -16.72
CA THR A 61 16.25 33.45 -15.80
C THR A 61 16.97 32.78 -14.63
N LEU A 62 16.87 31.45 -14.52
CA LEU A 62 17.53 30.65 -13.49
C LEU A 62 18.95 30.23 -13.92
N SER A 63 19.79 29.90 -12.95
CA SER A 63 21.15 29.42 -13.23
C SER A 63 21.11 28.13 -14.09
N PRO A 64 22.05 27.91 -15.02
CA PRO A 64 22.06 26.73 -15.90
C PRO A 64 21.96 25.39 -15.17
N SER A 65 22.52 25.29 -13.96
CA SER A 65 22.48 24.08 -13.12
C SER A 65 21.08 23.80 -12.58
N VAL A 66 20.34 24.83 -12.15
CA VAL A 66 18.97 24.72 -11.65
C VAL A 66 18.00 24.46 -12.81
N THR A 67 18.19 25.13 -13.94
CA THR A 67 17.44 24.91 -15.17
C THR A 67 17.56 23.46 -15.64
N LYS A 68 18.79 22.91 -15.67
CA LYS A 68 19.03 21.50 -16.01
C LYS A 68 18.38 20.53 -15.01
N LEU A 69 18.39 20.84 -13.72
CA LEU A 69 17.76 20.02 -12.69
C LEU A 69 16.22 19.99 -12.85
N LEU A 70 15.58 21.15 -13.00
CA LEU A 70 14.14 21.26 -13.20
C LEU A 70 13.68 20.58 -14.49
N GLN A 71 14.48 20.67 -15.55
CA GLN A 71 14.21 20.01 -16.84
C GLN A 71 14.38 18.49 -16.78
N THR A 72 15.23 17.96 -15.89
CA THR A 72 15.50 16.51 -15.79
C THR A 72 14.71 15.82 -14.68
N ALA A 73 14.17 16.55 -13.72
CA ALA A 73 13.42 15.99 -12.58
C ALA A 73 12.17 15.18 -12.99
N GLY A 74 11.53 15.54 -14.12
CA GLY A 74 10.38 14.83 -14.67
C GLY A 74 10.72 13.83 -15.78
N LEU A 75 12.00 13.64 -16.13
CA LEU A 75 12.41 12.82 -17.27
C LEU A 75 13.01 11.48 -16.83
N PRO A 76 12.83 10.42 -17.65
CA PRO A 76 13.51 9.15 -17.43
C PRO A 76 15.03 9.31 -17.51
N ILE A 77 15.73 8.64 -16.61
CA ILE A 77 17.19 8.50 -16.68
C ILE A 77 17.52 7.61 -17.88
N GLU A 78 18.60 7.93 -18.59
CA GLU A 78 19.08 7.09 -19.67
C GLU A 78 19.36 5.66 -19.17
N GLU A 79 18.69 4.68 -19.75
CA GLU A 79 18.71 3.28 -19.29
C GLU A 79 20.14 2.71 -19.18
N LYS A 80 21.00 2.99 -20.16
CA LYS A 80 22.38 2.49 -20.15
C LYS A 80 23.16 2.99 -18.94
N GLU A 81 22.99 4.26 -18.58
CA GLU A 81 23.67 4.86 -17.45
C GLU A 81 23.10 4.35 -16.13
N LEU A 82 21.77 4.25 -16.03
CA LEU A 82 21.10 3.69 -14.86
C LEU A 82 21.59 2.26 -14.56
N LEU A 83 21.63 1.39 -15.57
CA LEU A 83 22.08 0.01 -15.41
C LEU A 83 23.58 -0.10 -15.08
N ARG A 84 24.41 0.80 -15.62
CA ARG A 84 25.84 0.86 -15.31
C ARG A 84 26.08 1.25 -13.84
N LEU A 85 25.38 2.28 -13.36
CA LEU A 85 25.53 2.81 -11.99
C LEU A 85 25.02 1.87 -10.91
N THR A 86 24.06 1.00 -11.26
CA THR A 86 23.36 0.08 -10.36
C THR A 86 23.74 -1.39 -10.56
N ASN A 87 24.82 -1.67 -11.29
CA ASN A 87 25.25 -3.04 -11.56
C ASN A 87 25.70 -3.76 -10.27
N PRO A 88 25.03 -4.87 -9.85
CA PRO A 88 25.37 -5.59 -8.62
C PRO A 88 26.74 -6.31 -8.65
N ASP A 89 27.30 -6.60 -9.83
CA ASP A 89 28.60 -7.27 -9.95
C ASP A 89 29.76 -6.38 -9.48
N ASN A 90 29.58 -5.07 -9.55
CA ASN A 90 30.56 -4.08 -9.10
C ASN A 90 30.53 -3.88 -7.57
N ILE A 91 29.61 -4.53 -6.86
CA ILE A 91 29.40 -4.34 -5.43
C ILE A 91 29.93 -5.57 -4.67
N GLN A 92 30.84 -5.31 -3.73
CA GLN A 92 31.37 -6.32 -2.82
C GLN A 92 30.51 -6.37 -1.55
N VAL A 93 30.21 -7.58 -1.07
CA VAL A 93 29.49 -7.77 0.19
C VAL A 93 30.52 -7.88 1.31
N GLU A 94 30.39 -7.06 2.36
CA GLU A 94 31.33 -7.12 3.47
C GLU A 94 31.23 -8.45 4.22
N SER A 95 32.37 -8.98 4.66
CA SER A 95 32.49 -10.31 5.31
C SER A 95 31.76 -10.41 6.66
N ASN A 96 31.37 -9.28 7.24
CA ASN A 96 30.58 -9.18 8.47
C ASN A 96 29.07 -9.12 8.21
N TYR A 97 28.61 -9.07 6.95
CA TYR A 97 27.19 -9.15 6.64
C TYR A 97 26.63 -10.53 7.03
N ARG A 98 25.48 -10.52 7.73
CA ARG A 98 24.81 -11.74 8.25
C ARG A 98 23.36 -11.87 7.81
N GLY A 99 22.88 -10.95 6.97
CA GLY A 99 21.52 -11.02 6.43
C GLY A 99 21.39 -11.98 5.25
N PRO A 100 20.20 -12.06 4.64
CA PRO A 100 19.93 -12.95 3.52
C PRO A 100 20.86 -12.70 2.33
N HIS A 101 21.39 -13.78 1.76
CA HIS A 101 22.20 -13.73 0.54
C HIS A 101 21.35 -14.16 -0.66
N ILE A 102 21.01 -13.22 -1.52
CA ILE A 102 20.13 -13.49 -2.66
C ILE A 102 20.95 -14.04 -3.82
N LYS A 103 20.55 -15.21 -4.31
CA LYS A 103 21.10 -15.85 -5.51
C LYS A 103 20.04 -15.84 -6.61
N SER A 104 20.49 -15.85 -7.86
CA SER A 104 19.62 -16.09 -9.01
C SER A 104 19.70 -17.57 -9.41
N PRO A 105 18.57 -18.26 -9.69
CA PRO A 105 17.20 -17.76 -9.58
C PRO A 105 16.76 -17.56 -8.12
N ILE A 106 15.91 -16.56 -7.89
CA ILE A 106 15.30 -16.33 -6.57
C ILE A 106 14.32 -17.48 -6.31
N THR A 107 14.33 -18.00 -5.08
CA THR A 107 13.51 -19.16 -4.70
C THR A 107 12.51 -18.81 -3.60
N ARG A 108 11.51 -19.68 -3.39
CA ARG A 108 10.57 -19.55 -2.28
C ARG A 108 11.27 -19.53 -0.91
N SER A 109 12.34 -20.32 -0.72
CA SER A 109 13.15 -20.29 0.51
C SER A 109 13.75 -18.90 0.72
N THR A 110 14.28 -18.30 -0.34
CA THR A 110 14.85 -16.95 -0.30
C THR A 110 13.80 -15.90 0.08
N PHE A 111 12.57 -16.04 -0.42
CA PHE A 111 11.47 -15.15 -0.06
C PHE A 111 11.08 -15.27 1.42
N VAL A 112 11.01 -16.50 1.92
CA VAL A 112 10.80 -16.79 3.36
C VAL A 112 11.91 -16.19 4.22
N ASP A 113 13.18 -16.40 3.85
CA ASP A 113 14.34 -15.85 4.57
C ASP A 113 14.30 -14.32 4.62
N LEU A 114 13.85 -13.67 3.52
CA LEU A 114 13.65 -12.22 3.46
C LEU A 114 12.56 -11.75 4.41
N ILE A 115 11.42 -12.44 4.44
CA ILE A 115 10.33 -12.08 5.36
C ILE A 115 10.81 -12.17 6.81
N GLU A 116 11.48 -13.27 7.18
CA GLU A 116 12.04 -13.42 8.53
C GLU A 116 13.06 -12.32 8.87
N ALA A 117 13.93 -11.98 7.92
CA ALA A 117 14.93 -10.94 8.11
C ALA A 117 14.28 -9.57 8.35
N PHE A 118 13.29 -9.21 7.53
CA PHE A 118 12.56 -7.96 7.62
C PHE A 118 11.72 -7.85 8.89
N GLN A 119 11.09 -8.95 9.30
CA GLN A 119 10.39 -9.01 10.59
C GLN A 119 11.34 -8.76 11.77
N LYS A 120 12.59 -9.21 11.68
CA LYS A 120 13.65 -8.97 12.69
C LYS A 120 14.31 -7.59 12.54
N GLY A 121 13.82 -6.74 11.62
CA GLY A 121 14.38 -5.41 11.35
C GLY A 121 15.75 -5.44 10.66
N GLN A 122 16.14 -6.55 10.03
CA GLN A 122 17.40 -6.63 9.29
C GLN A 122 17.32 -5.90 7.96
N VAL A 123 18.36 -5.15 7.63
CA VAL A 123 18.49 -4.45 6.34
C VAL A 123 19.15 -5.38 5.31
N LEU A 124 18.54 -5.53 4.14
CA LEU A 124 19.11 -6.29 3.02
C LEU A 124 20.34 -5.56 2.45
N HIS A 125 21.40 -6.28 2.10
CA HIS A 125 22.58 -5.64 1.52
C HIS A 125 22.27 -5.06 0.13
N GLU A 126 22.82 -3.87 -0.19
CA GLU A 126 22.52 -3.12 -1.43
C GLU A 126 22.72 -3.96 -2.71
N LYS A 127 23.77 -4.79 -2.75
CA LYS A 127 24.01 -5.75 -3.85
C LYS A 127 22.76 -6.57 -4.17
N TYR A 128 22.14 -7.14 -3.14
CA TYR A 128 21.01 -8.05 -3.29
C TYR A 128 19.72 -7.31 -3.63
N VAL A 129 19.58 -6.08 -3.13
CA VAL A 129 18.51 -5.18 -3.57
C VAL A 129 18.61 -4.95 -5.07
N TYR A 130 19.79 -4.57 -5.59
CA TYR A 130 19.98 -4.37 -7.03
C TYR A 130 19.70 -5.64 -7.84
N VAL A 131 20.11 -6.83 -7.38
CA VAL A 131 19.76 -8.10 -8.04
C VAL A 131 18.24 -8.27 -8.20
N ILE A 132 17.47 -7.99 -7.15
CA ILE A 132 16.00 -8.07 -7.18
C ILE A 132 15.43 -7.02 -8.15
N LEU A 133 15.83 -5.76 -7.99
CA LEU A 133 15.30 -4.64 -8.78
C LEU A 133 15.59 -4.76 -10.27
N HIS A 134 16.77 -5.24 -10.67
CA HIS A 134 17.10 -5.49 -12.08
C HIS A 134 16.22 -6.59 -12.68
N GLN A 135 15.98 -7.70 -11.96
CA GLN A 135 15.09 -8.77 -12.44
C GLN A 135 13.64 -8.29 -12.59
N VAL A 136 13.13 -7.58 -11.58
CA VAL A 136 11.78 -6.97 -11.59
C VAL A 136 11.63 -6.04 -12.78
N ARG A 137 12.62 -5.16 -13.00
CA ARG A 137 12.60 -4.19 -14.09
C ARG A 137 12.45 -4.88 -15.44
N THR A 138 13.17 -5.98 -15.67
CA THR A 138 13.01 -6.79 -16.89
C THR A 138 11.60 -7.35 -17.03
N ILE A 139 11.01 -7.87 -15.94
CA ILE A 139 9.63 -8.39 -15.95
C ILE A 139 8.64 -7.27 -16.27
N LEU A 140 8.65 -6.18 -15.49
CA LEU A 140 7.69 -5.09 -15.63
C LEU A 140 7.72 -4.45 -17.02
N LYS A 141 8.90 -4.29 -17.64
CA LYS A 141 9.02 -3.77 -19.02
C LYS A 141 8.31 -4.63 -20.07
N THR A 142 8.14 -5.94 -19.81
CA THR A 142 7.41 -6.85 -20.71
C THR A 142 5.91 -6.87 -20.46
N LEU A 143 5.45 -6.39 -19.29
CA LEU A 143 4.04 -6.40 -18.94
C LEU A 143 3.26 -5.32 -19.72
N PRO A 144 2.00 -5.62 -20.11
CA PRO A 144 1.09 -4.61 -20.63
C PRO A 144 0.67 -3.61 -19.54
N ASN A 145 0.00 -2.53 -19.94
CA ASN A 145 -0.57 -1.56 -19.02
C ASN A 145 -1.74 -2.12 -18.17
N VAL A 146 -2.31 -3.26 -18.58
CA VAL A 146 -3.43 -3.90 -17.90
C VAL A 146 -3.13 -5.36 -17.60
N ASN A 147 -3.24 -5.75 -16.33
CA ASN A 147 -3.20 -7.15 -15.94
C ASN A 147 -4.54 -7.80 -16.30
N ARG A 148 -4.55 -8.72 -17.27
CA ARG A 148 -5.76 -9.48 -17.65
C ARG A 148 -5.75 -10.82 -16.94
N ILE A 149 -6.75 -11.05 -16.11
CA ILE A 149 -6.81 -12.17 -15.19
C ILE A 149 -8.10 -12.94 -15.44
N ASP A 150 -8.00 -14.25 -15.59
CA ASP A 150 -9.13 -15.14 -15.83
C ASP A 150 -9.22 -16.15 -14.68
N LEU A 151 -10.27 -16.02 -13.86
CA LEU A 151 -10.46 -16.87 -12.68
C LEU A 151 -10.82 -18.31 -13.04
N SER A 152 -11.17 -18.64 -14.28
CA SER A 152 -11.37 -20.04 -14.68
C SER A 152 -10.09 -20.87 -14.53
N ASN A 153 -8.92 -20.23 -14.63
CA ASN A 153 -7.61 -20.86 -14.46
C ASN A 153 -7.06 -20.78 -13.03
N LEU A 154 -7.52 -19.79 -12.24
CA LEU A 154 -6.99 -19.49 -10.91
C LEU A 154 -7.91 -19.91 -9.75
N HIS A 155 -9.18 -20.19 -10.04
CA HIS A 155 -10.26 -20.49 -9.10
C HIS A 155 -10.65 -19.38 -8.12
N HIS A 156 -9.72 -18.57 -7.64
CA HIS A 156 -9.97 -17.40 -6.80
C HIS A 156 -8.88 -16.34 -6.97
N ILE A 157 -9.09 -15.16 -6.37
CA ILE A 157 -8.05 -14.14 -6.24
C ILE A 157 -8.25 -13.28 -5.00
N PHE A 158 -7.15 -12.91 -4.34
CA PHE A 158 -7.14 -11.90 -3.28
C PHE A 158 -6.81 -10.53 -3.85
N ILE A 159 -7.54 -9.50 -3.45
CA ILE A 159 -7.31 -8.10 -3.81
C ILE A 159 -7.01 -7.35 -2.51
N ILE A 160 -5.81 -6.77 -2.47
CA ILE A 160 -5.25 -6.02 -1.35
C ILE A 160 -5.20 -4.55 -1.77
N GLY A 161 -5.76 -3.67 -0.94
CA GLY A 161 -5.66 -2.23 -1.13
C GLY A 161 -4.33 -1.68 -0.61
N ASP A 162 -4.35 -0.42 -0.21
CA ASP A 162 -3.17 0.31 0.23
C ASP A 162 -2.52 -0.35 1.44
N LEU A 163 -1.18 -0.35 1.45
CA LEU A 163 -0.37 -0.89 2.55
C LEU A 163 0.49 0.18 3.21
N HIS A 164 0.89 1.24 2.48
CA HIS A 164 1.65 2.37 3.00
C HIS A 164 2.80 2.00 3.96
N GLY A 165 3.63 1.05 3.54
CA GLY A 165 4.76 0.61 4.36
C GLY A 165 4.41 -0.01 5.71
N GLN A 166 3.18 -0.50 5.90
CA GLN A 166 2.75 -1.24 7.08
C GLN A 166 3.10 -2.73 6.94
N LEU A 167 4.39 -3.05 7.11
CA LEU A 167 4.89 -4.42 7.01
C LEU A 167 4.10 -5.40 7.88
N ALA A 168 3.72 -5.00 9.09
CA ALA A 168 3.00 -5.87 10.00
C ALA A 168 1.61 -6.29 9.47
N ASP A 169 0.90 -5.41 8.78
CA ASP A 169 -0.37 -5.74 8.11
C ASP A 169 -0.13 -6.69 6.92
N LEU A 170 0.89 -6.45 6.10
CA LEU A 170 1.26 -7.36 5.01
C LEU A 170 1.55 -8.78 5.53
N LEU A 171 2.31 -8.89 6.62
CA LEU A 171 2.62 -10.18 7.23
C LEU A 171 1.39 -10.83 7.86
N HIS A 172 0.47 -10.04 8.42
CA HIS A 172 -0.82 -10.54 8.91
C HIS A 172 -1.65 -11.12 7.76
N ILE A 173 -1.76 -10.41 6.62
CA ILE A 173 -2.46 -10.89 5.43
C ILE A 173 -1.87 -12.23 4.96
N PHE A 174 -0.54 -12.33 4.87
CA PHE A 174 0.14 -13.57 4.47
C PHE A 174 -0.04 -14.71 5.47
N ASN A 175 -0.07 -14.42 6.77
CA ASN A 175 -0.31 -15.44 7.77
C ASN A 175 -1.74 -15.97 7.72
N ALA A 176 -2.73 -15.07 7.57
CA ALA A 176 -4.14 -15.44 7.57
C ALA A 176 -4.60 -16.11 6.26
N ASN A 177 -4.02 -15.72 5.12
CA ASN A 177 -4.51 -16.12 3.79
C ASN A 177 -3.50 -16.96 2.99
N GLY A 178 -2.33 -17.23 3.57
CA GLY A 178 -1.22 -17.91 2.91
C GLY A 178 -0.32 -16.94 2.14
N LEU A 179 0.89 -17.40 1.83
CA LEU A 179 1.82 -16.65 0.98
C LEU A 179 1.32 -16.67 -0.47
N PRO A 180 1.71 -15.67 -1.29
CA PRO A 180 1.51 -15.73 -2.72
C PRO A 180 2.13 -16.99 -3.31
N ALA A 181 1.38 -17.64 -4.19
CA ALA A 181 1.78 -18.85 -4.90
C ALA A 181 0.96 -18.99 -6.19
N ILE A 182 1.27 -19.99 -7.02
CA ILE A 182 0.52 -20.23 -8.27
C ILE A 182 -0.96 -20.47 -7.98
N ASP A 183 -1.25 -21.27 -6.96
CA ASP A 183 -2.58 -21.63 -6.44
C ASP A 183 -3.13 -20.63 -5.42
N ASN A 184 -2.41 -19.55 -5.13
CA ASN A 184 -2.83 -18.52 -4.20
C ASN A 184 -2.50 -17.11 -4.73
N PRO A 185 -3.28 -16.62 -5.71
CA PRO A 185 -2.97 -15.38 -6.41
C PRO A 185 -3.43 -14.12 -5.67
N TYR A 186 -2.68 -13.03 -5.87
CA TYR A 186 -2.89 -11.72 -5.25
C TYR A 186 -2.81 -10.58 -6.27
N ILE A 187 -3.71 -9.61 -6.15
CA ILE A 187 -3.59 -8.26 -6.71
C ILE A 187 -3.27 -7.31 -5.56
N PHE A 188 -2.19 -6.55 -5.67
CA PHE A 188 -1.91 -5.41 -4.78
C PHE A 188 -2.19 -4.12 -5.54
N ASN A 189 -3.15 -3.34 -5.07
CA ASN A 189 -3.76 -2.25 -5.83
C ASN A 189 -3.16 -0.87 -5.52
N GLY A 190 -1.84 -0.76 -5.66
CA GLY A 190 -1.10 0.49 -5.45
C GLY A 190 -0.87 0.86 -3.98
N ASP A 191 -0.12 1.94 -3.78
CA ASP A 191 0.17 2.56 -2.49
C ASP A 191 0.84 1.59 -1.50
N PHE A 192 1.94 1.01 -1.98
CA PHE A 192 2.77 0.08 -1.25
C PHE A 192 3.68 0.81 -0.26
N VAL A 193 4.10 2.03 -0.62
CA VAL A 193 5.12 2.83 0.06
C VAL A 193 4.56 4.11 0.67
N ASP A 194 5.44 4.86 1.33
CA ASP A 194 5.18 6.10 2.05
C ASP A 194 4.30 5.96 3.31
N ARG A 195 4.28 7.02 4.12
CA ARG A 195 3.54 7.18 5.39
C ARG A 195 4.04 6.25 6.50
N GLY A 196 4.00 4.94 6.29
CA GLY A 196 4.47 3.95 7.25
C GLY A 196 6.00 3.77 7.27
N PRO A 197 6.52 3.13 8.32
CA PRO A 197 7.96 3.11 8.61
C PRO A 197 8.75 2.03 7.86
N ASN A 198 8.08 1.08 7.20
CA ASN A 198 8.64 -0.10 6.56
C ASN A 198 8.28 -0.21 5.08
N SER A 199 8.21 0.93 4.38
CA SER A 199 7.88 1.00 2.95
C SER A 199 8.84 0.16 2.10
N PHE A 200 10.13 0.19 2.45
CA PHE A 200 11.17 -0.52 1.72
C PHE A 200 11.05 -2.04 1.84
N GLU A 201 10.71 -2.54 3.03
CA GLU A 201 10.47 -3.98 3.22
C GLU A 201 9.22 -4.44 2.47
N VAL A 202 8.12 -3.68 2.59
CA VAL A 202 6.85 -3.99 1.90
C VAL A 202 7.08 -4.10 0.40
N ILE A 203 7.62 -3.07 -0.25
CA ILE A 203 7.80 -3.08 -1.70
C ILE A 203 8.74 -4.22 -2.15
N LEU A 204 9.84 -4.48 -1.43
CA LEU A 204 10.74 -5.57 -1.80
C LEU A 204 10.07 -6.95 -1.71
N LEU A 205 9.24 -7.19 -0.70
CA LEU A 205 8.51 -8.45 -0.59
C LEU A 205 7.51 -8.63 -1.75
N LEU A 206 6.77 -7.58 -2.11
CA LEU A 206 5.84 -7.61 -3.24
C LEU A 206 6.58 -7.86 -4.56
N LEU A 207 7.71 -7.20 -4.77
CA LEU A 207 8.54 -7.36 -5.96
C LEU A 207 9.18 -8.76 -6.07
N VAL A 208 9.63 -9.34 -4.95
CA VAL A 208 10.12 -10.74 -4.94
C VAL A 208 8.98 -11.72 -5.21
N ALA A 209 7.79 -11.48 -4.66
CA ALA A 209 6.61 -12.31 -4.96
C ALA A 209 6.24 -12.26 -6.45
N LEU A 210 6.34 -11.09 -7.09
CA LEU A 210 6.16 -10.93 -8.54
C LEU A 210 7.21 -11.71 -9.35
N ILE A 211 8.47 -11.71 -8.93
CA ILE A 211 9.53 -12.50 -9.60
C ILE A 211 9.23 -14.00 -9.51
N LEU A 212 8.79 -14.47 -8.34
CA LEU A 212 8.51 -15.88 -8.11
C LEU A 212 7.24 -16.36 -8.84
N TYR A 213 6.21 -15.52 -8.87
CA TYR A 213 4.89 -15.90 -9.37
C TYR A 213 4.31 -14.83 -10.31
N PRO A 214 4.95 -14.57 -11.47
CA PRO A 214 4.53 -13.51 -12.39
C PRO A 214 3.14 -13.73 -13.03
N SER A 215 2.58 -14.94 -12.91
CA SER A 215 1.23 -15.28 -13.38
C SER A 215 0.17 -15.28 -12.27
N SER A 216 0.56 -15.05 -11.01
CA SER A 216 -0.34 -15.10 -9.85
C SER A 216 -0.17 -13.91 -8.90
N VAL A 217 0.87 -13.09 -9.06
CA VAL A 217 1.06 -11.84 -8.31
C VAL A 217 0.98 -10.68 -9.29
N PHE A 218 0.02 -9.79 -9.05
CA PHE A 218 -0.24 -8.64 -9.90
C PHE A 218 -0.10 -7.37 -9.07
N LEU A 219 0.66 -6.40 -9.59
CA LEU A 219 0.83 -5.10 -8.96
C LEU A 219 0.20 -4.06 -9.89
N ASN A 220 -0.69 -3.23 -9.34
CA ASN A 220 -1.13 -2.01 -9.99
C ASN A 220 -0.36 -0.82 -9.41
N ARG A 221 -0.16 0.22 -10.20
CA ARG A 221 0.44 1.47 -9.74
C ARG A 221 -0.56 2.25 -8.88
N GLY A 222 -0.13 2.73 -7.72
CA GLY A 222 -0.84 3.74 -6.93
C GLY A 222 -0.28 5.14 -7.14
N ASN A 223 -0.89 6.14 -6.52
CA ASN A 223 -0.38 7.50 -6.60
C ASN A 223 0.90 7.70 -5.77
N HIS A 224 1.14 6.85 -4.76
CA HIS A 224 2.39 6.84 -4.00
C HIS A 224 3.55 6.14 -4.72
N GLU A 225 3.31 5.40 -5.80
CA GLU A 225 4.37 4.96 -6.73
C GLU A 225 4.68 6.05 -7.77
N ASP A 226 4.91 7.27 -7.27
CA ASP A 226 5.23 8.48 -8.00
C ASP A 226 6.48 9.16 -7.41
N TYR A 227 7.34 9.65 -8.29
CA TYR A 227 8.59 10.30 -7.88
C TYR A 227 8.39 11.46 -6.91
N MET A 228 7.43 12.35 -7.18
CA MET A 228 7.25 13.55 -6.36
C MET A 228 6.57 13.26 -5.04
N ILE A 229 5.70 12.25 -5.03
CA ILE A 229 5.00 11.80 -3.83
C ILE A 229 5.99 11.11 -2.88
N THR A 230 6.84 10.21 -3.40
CA THR A 230 7.85 9.49 -2.60
C THR A 230 8.95 10.36 -1.98
N LEU A 231 9.25 11.52 -2.57
CA LEU A 231 10.15 12.53 -1.98
C LEU A 231 9.59 13.13 -0.68
N ARG A 232 8.27 13.12 -0.52
CA ARG A 232 7.57 13.87 0.52
C ARG A 232 7.11 12.99 1.66
N TYR A 233 6.49 11.86 1.34
CA TYR A 233 5.72 11.10 2.32
C TYR A 233 6.51 9.97 2.99
N GLY A 234 7.81 9.84 2.69
CA GLY A 234 8.78 9.17 3.55
C GLY A 234 9.61 8.08 2.91
N PHE A 235 9.26 7.60 1.71
CA PHE A 235 9.99 6.53 1.05
C PHE A 235 11.44 6.91 0.71
N GLU A 236 11.67 8.11 0.15
CA GLU A 236 13.04 8.61 -0.09
C GLU A 236 13.82 8.69 1.23
N ARG A 237 13.22 9.26 2.27
CA ARG A 237 13.85 9.39 3.59
C ARG A 237 14.21 8.03 4.19
N GLU A 238 13.36 7.03 3.99
CA GLU A 238 13.61 5.66 4.41
C GLU A 238 14.81 5.05 3.67
N ILE A 239 14.88 5.21 2.34
CA ILE A 239 16.03 4.79 1.53
C ILE A 239 17.31 5.50 1.98
N SER A 240 17.25 6.82 2.14
CA SER A 240 18.38 7.67 2.55
C SER A 240 18.95 7.26 3.91
N ARG A 241 18.09 6.84 4.85
CA ARG A 241 18.48 6.32 6.15
C ARG A 241 19.09 4.92 6.08
N LYS A 242 18.53 4.01 5.27
CA LYS A 242 18.95 2.60 5.20
C LYS A 242 20.17 2.37 4.30
N TYR A 243 20.33 3.17 3.24
CA TYR A 243 21.30 2.95 2.16
C TYR A 243 22.15 4.19 1.86
N ILE A 244 22.78 4.75 2.90
CA ILE A 244 23.55 6.01 2.85
C ILE A 244 24.51 6.10 1.65
N LYS A 245 25.23 5.01 1.33
CA LYS A 245 26.25 4.97 0.26
C LYS A 245 25.67 4.96 -1.16
N CYS A 246 24.41 4.53 -1.34
CA CYS A 246 23.81 4.36 -2.66
C CYS A 246 22.40 4.93 -2.81
N LYS A 247 21.92 5.70 -1.82
CA LYS A 247 20.58 6.30 -1.74
C LYS A 247 20.07 6.88 -3.06
N THR A 248 20.86 7.73 -3.73
CA THR A 248 20.47 8.39 -4.98
C THR A 248 20.28 7.37 -6.10
N ARG A 249 21.26 6.49 -6.32
CA ARG A 249 21.21 5.47 -7.38
C ARG A 249 20.08 4.47 -7.16
N LEU A 250 19.81 4.12 -5.90
CA LEU A 250 18.73 3.22 -5.53
C LEU A 250 17.36 3.86 -5.74
N PHE A 251 17.19 5.10 -5.28
CA PHE A 251 15.95 5.86 -5.47
C PHE A 251 15.66 6.11 -6.95
N ASP A 252 16.68 6.42 -7.75
CA ASP A 252 16.57 6.56 -9.20
C ASP A 252 16.13 5.26 -9.91
N LEU A 253 16.55 4.11 -9.40
CA LEU A 253 16.10 2.82 -9.92
C LEU A 253 14.65 2.52 -9.53
N PHE A 254 14.23 2.84 -8.30
CA PHE A 254 12.83 2.72 -7.90
C PHE A 254 11.91 3.66 -8.70
N LYS A 255 12.35 4.89 -8.96
CA LYS A 255 11.67 5.85 -9.83
C LYS A 255 11.39 5.27 -11.21
N ASP A 256 12.37 4.63 -11.85
CA ASP A 256 12.17 3.93 -13.12
C ASP A 256 11.21 2.73 -12.95
N ILE A 257 11.41 1.87 -11.95
CA ILE A 257 10.58 0.69 -11.71
C ILE A 257 9.11 1.03 -11.50
N PHE A 258 8.80 2.04 -10.69
CA PHE A 258 7.43 2.50 -10.44
C PHE A 258 6.74 2.98 -11.72
N SER A 259 7.48 3.61 -12.64
CA SER A 259 6.94 4.03 -13.92
C SER A 259 6.53 2.87 -14.85
N TRP A 260 7.04 1.65 -14.59
CA TRP A 260 6.73 0.43 -15.34
C TRP A 260 5.62 -0.42 -14.74
N LEU A 261 5.06 -0.05 -13.58
CA LEU A 261 3.94 -0.80 -12.99
C LEU A 261 2.69 -0.74 -13.89
N PRO A 262 1.96 -1.86 -14.08
CA PRO A 262 0.64 -1.86 -14.70
C PRO A 262 -0.32 -0.84 -14.04
N ILE A 263 -1.26 -0.29 -14.80
CA ILE A 263 -2.12 0.80 -14.35
C ILE A 263 -3.37 0.26 -13.66
N TYR A 264 -3.97 -0.80 -14.20
CA TYR A 264 -5.16 -1.43 -13.65
C TYR A 264 -5.18 -2.93 -13.95
N SER A 265 -6.05 -3.65 -13.26
CA SER A 265 -6.32 -5.06 -13.50
C SER A 265 -7.75 -5.27 -13.99
N SER A 266 -7.92 -6.22 -14.88
CA SER A 266 -9.20 -6.65 -15.41
C SER A 266 -9.38 -8.13 -15.09
N VAL A 267 -10.37 -8.46 -14.27
CA VAL A 267 -10.61 -9.82 -13.79
C VAL A 267 -11.91 -10.36 -14.39
N ASP A 268 -11.83 -11.45 -15.14
CA ASP A 268 -12.99 -12.23 -15.58
C ASP A 268 -13.32 -13.27 -14.52
N THR A 269 -14.51 -13.18 -13.95
CA THR A 269 -14.99 -14.06 -12.88
C THR A 269 -15.73 -15.28 -13.43
N GLY A 270 -15.92 -15.38 -14.75
CA GLY A 270 -16.78 -16.35 -15.43
C GLY A 270 -18.27 -15.98 -15.44
N LYS A 271 -18.68 -15.03 -14.59
CA LYS A 271 -20.04 -14.47 -14.55
C LYS A 271 -20.08 -13.02 -15.01
N SER A 272 -19.04 -12.29 -14.67
CA SER A 272 -18.92 -10.87 -14.87
C SER A 272 -17.46 -10.48 -14.98
N LYS A 273 -17.22 -9.20 -15.27
CA LYS A 273 -15.87 -8.66 -15.42
C LYS A 273 -15.69 -7.51 -14.45
N LEU A 274 -14.62 -7.53 -13.67
CA LEU A 274 -14.27 -6.52 -12.70
C LEU A 274 -13.12 -5.66 -13.22
N MET A 275 -13.18 -4.36 -12.95
CA MET A 275 -12.04 -3.47 -13.11
C MET A 275 -11.48 -3.13 -11.73
N ILE A 276 -10.18 -3.36 -11.53
CA ILE A 276 -9.47 -3.01 -10.30
C ILE A 276 -8.45 -1.93 -10.63
N VAL A 277 -8.62 -0.74 -10.05
CA VAL A 277 -7.74 0.43 -10.26
C VAL A 277 -7.48 1.10 -8.92
N HIS A 278 -6.33 1.75 -8.73
CA HIS A 278 -6.03 2.36 -7.43
C HIS A 278 -6.97 3.56 -7.12
N GLY A 279 -6.93 4.57 -7.99
CA GLY A 279 -7.73 5.79 -7.93
C GLY A 279 -9.19 5.54 -8.31
N GLY A 280 -9.64 6.12 -9.41
CA GLY A 280 -11.02 5.98 -9.83
C GLY A 280 -11.16 6.10 -11.33
N ILE A 281 -12.29 6.66 -11.76
CA ILE A 281 -12.58 6.91 -13.17
C ILE A 281 -13.09 8.33 -13.35
N SER A 282 -13.30 8.72 -14.60
CA SER A 282 -13.90 9.99 -14.99
C SER A 282 -14.55 9.87 -16.38
N ASP A 283 -15.23 10.93 -16.80
CA ASP A 283 -15.88 11.02 -18.11
C ASP A 283 -14.89 10.99 -19.30
N ARG A 284 -13.60 11.25 -19.07
CA ARG A 284 -12.55 11.27 -20.12
C ARG A 284 -11.83 9.93 -20.33
N ILE A 285 -12.03 8.93 -19.47
CA ILE A 285 -11.28 7.67 -19.55
C ILE A 285 -11.63 6.89 -20.82
N GLN A 286 -10.59 6.57 -21.60
CA GLN A 286 -10.64 5.73 -22.79
C GLN A 286 -9.66 4.58 -22.66
N LEU A 287 -10.17 3.39 -22.31
CA LEU A 287 -9.33 2.21 -22.08
C LEU A 287 -8.48 1.79 -23.28
N SER A 288 -8.90 2.10 -24.51
CA SER A 288 -8.08 1.86 -25.71
C SER A 288 -6.79 2.67 -25.70
N GLN A 289 -6.85 3.95 -25.31
CA GLN A 289 -5.68 4.82 -25.17
C GLN A 289 -4.81 4.38 -24.00
N ILE A 290 -5.43 4.08 -22.84
CA ILE A 290 -4.72 3.55 -21.67
C ILE A 290 -3.98 2.25 -21.98
N ASN A 291 -4.55 1.36 -22.79
CA ASN A 291 -3.90 0.10 -23.11
C ASN A 291 -2.68 0.27 -24.04
N SER A 292 -2.60 1.35 -24.81
CA SER A 292 -1.51 1.63 -25.75
C SER A 292 -0.48 2.64 -25.25
N LEU A 293 -0.75 3.34 -24.14
CA LEU A 293 0.13 4.42 -23.68
C LEU A 293 1.51 3.92 -23.24
N ALA A 294 2.53 4.76 -23.41
CA ALA A 294 3.89 4.47 -22.95
C ALA A 294 4.04 4.90 -21.48
N ARG A 295 3.59 4.04 -20.54
CA ARG A 295 3.43 4.39 -19.11
C ARG A 295 4.72 4.89 -18.43
N ASN A 296 5.87 4.41 -18.87
CA ASN A 296 7.18 4.80 -18.34
C ASN A 296 7.57 6.26 -18.63
N ARG A 297 6.81 6.96 -19.48
CA ARG A 297 6.99 8.41 -19.71
C ARG A 297 6.48 9.25 -18.54
N TYR A 298 5.58 8.70 -17.73
CA TYR A 298 4.89 9.41 -16.66
C TYR A 298 5.50 9.04 -15.30
N ILE A 299 6.73 9.53 -15.06
CA ILE A 299 7.46 9.28 -13.82
C ILE A 299 6.83 10.02 -12.64
N SER A 300 6.34 11.23 -12.89
CA SER A 300 5.51 11.95 -11.95
C SER A 300 4.24 12.47 -12.64
N LEU A 301 3.12 12.37 -11.94
CA LEU A 301 1.83 12.98 -12.28
C LEU A 301 1.58 14.28 -11.52
N SER A 302 2.46 14.64 -10.58
CA SER A 302 2.45 15.94 -9.92
C SER A 302 3.18 17.00 -10.74
N ILE A 303 4.03 16.59 -11.69
CA ILE A 303 4.71 17.47 -12.64
C ILE A 303 4.09 17.24 -14.03
N ARG A 304 3.56 18.31 -14.63
CA ARG A 304 3.09 18.27 -16.01
C ARG A 304 4.28 17.90 -16.91
N PRO A 305 4.19 16.82 -17.71
CA PRO A 305 5.32 16.40 -18.53
C PRO A 305 5.68 17.51 -19.52
N THR A 306 6.97 17.77 -19.69
CA THR A 306 7.47 18.61 -20.78
C THR A 306 7.57 17.78 -22.05
N SER A 307 7.33 18.37 -23.23
CA SER A 307 7.63 17.70 -24.50
C SER A 307 9.09 17.19 -24.51
N LYS A 308 9.37 16.18 -25.33
CA LYS A 308 10.73 15.63 -25.54
C LYS A 308 11.75 16.72 -25.90
N ASN A 309 11.29 17.85 -26.43
CA ASN A 309 12.08 19.05 -26.67
C ASN A 309 11.73 20.13 -25.65
N VAL A 310 12.77 20.70 -25.03
CA VAL A 310 12.65 21.83 -24.09
C VAL A 310 11.95 23.00 -24.80
N GLY A 311 10.81 23.45 -24.25
CA GLY A 311 10.04 24.59 -24.77
C GLY A 311 8.86 24.25 -25.68
N GLU A 312 8.63 22.98 -26.02
CA GLU A 312 7.45 22.56 -26.79
C GLU A 312 6.26 22.21 -25.88
N GLN A 313 5.06 22.62 -26.29
CA GLN A 313 3.82 22.22 -25.62
C GLN A 313 3.55 20.72 -25.88
N LEU A 314 2.97 20.04 -24.89
CA LEU A 314 2.47 18.67 -25.08
C LEU A 314 1.51 18.62 -26.26
N THR A 315 1.58 17.55 -27.04
CA THR A 315 0.50 17.28 -28.00
C THR A 315 -0.79 17.01 -27.24
N LYS A 316 -1.94 17.28 -27.87
CA LYS A 316 -3.25 17.01 -27.25
C LYS A 316 -3.39 15.57 -26.77
N ASN A 317 -2.85 14.61 -27.53
CA ASN A 317 -2.86 13.21 -27.13
C ASN A 317 -2.04 12.94 -25.86
N GLU A 318 -0.86 13.55 -25.73
CA GLU A 318 -0.01 13.38 -24.53
C GLU A 318 -0.62 14.03 -23.29
N GLU A 319 -1.33 15.15 -23.48
CA GLU A 319 -2.13 15.78 -22.44
C GLU A 319 -3.32 14.90 -22.03
N ASP A 320 -4.06 14.36 -22.99
CA ASP A 320 -5.16 13.44 -22.72
C ASP A 320 -4.67 12.15 -22.01
N GLU A 321 -3.52 11.60 -22.41
CA GLU A 321 -2.89 10.44 -21.74
C GLU A 321 -2.48 10.79 -20.30
N TYR A 322 -1.86 11.95 -20.08
CA TYR A 322 -1.47 12.43 -18.75
C TYR A 322 -2.68 12.61 -17.83
N LEU A 323 -3.74 13.25 -18.31
CA LEU A 323 -4.95 13.48 -17.52
C LEU A 323 -5.69 12.18 -17.20
N GLN A 324 -5.73 11.22 -18.13
CA GLN A 324 -6.32 9.91 -17.85
C GLN A 324 -5.50 9.10 -16.84
N MET A 325 -4.17 9.15 -16.90
CA MET A 325 -3.30 8.56 -15.87
C MET A 325 -3.55 9.19 -14.51
N GLN A 326 -3.67 10.53 -14.46
CA GLN A 326 -3.99 11.25 -13.24
C GLN A 326 -5.34 10.80 -12.66
N ASP A 327 -6.39 10.77 -13.48
CA ASP A 327 -7.72 10.35 -13.04
C ASP A 327 -7.75 8.90 -12.52
N LEU A 328 -7.07 7.96 -13.20
CA LEU A 328 -6.99 6.57 -12.76
C LEU A 328 -6.26 6.38 -11.43
N LEU A 329 -5.35 7.29 -11.05
CA LEU A 329 -4.60 7.19 -9.80
C LEU A 329 -5.14 8.10 -8.68
N TRP A 330 -5.94 9.12 -8.98
CA TRP A 330 -6.33 10.16 -8.03
C TRP A 330 -7.83 10.50 -7.95
N CYS A 331 -8.67 9.98 -8.85
CA CYS A 331 -10.11 10.20 -8.75
C CYS A 331 -10.70 9.48 -7.53
N ASP A 332 -11.71 10.10 -6.93
CA ASP A 332 -12.49 9.55 -5.82
C ASP A 332 -13.98 9.49 -6.21
N PRO A 333 -14.77 8.52 -5.71
CA PRO A 333 -16.23 8.57 -5.83
C PRO A 333 -16.78 9.81 -5.13
N ASP A 334 -17.88 10.39 -5.64
CA ASP A 334 -18.45 11.57 -4.97
C ASP A 334 -19.12 11.20 -3.65
N PRO A 335 -18.71 11.80 -2.51
CA PRO A 335 -19.24 11.43 -1.20
C PRO A 335 -20.72 11.79 -0.99
N GLU A 336 -21.32 12.60 -1.88
CA GLU A 336 -22.74 12.97 -1.87
C GLU A 336 -23.53 12.33 -3.03
N ASP A 337 -22.95 11.36 -3.74
CA ASP A 337 -23.54 10.68 -4.92
C ASP A 337 -24.04 11.64 -6.00
N ARG A 338 -23.48 12.86 -6.08
CA ARG A 338 -23.95 13.87 -7.05
C ARG A 338 -23.47 13.49 -8.46
N PRO A 339 -24.30 13.69 -9.49
CA PRO A 339 -23.98 13.25 -10.86
C PRO A 339 -22.83 14.04 -11.50
N GLY A 340 -22.20 13.44 -12.51
CA GLY A 340 -21.10 14.02 -13.29
C GLY A 340 -19.74 13.98 -12.61
N CYS A 341 -18.73 14.54 -13.28
CA CYS A 341 -17.41 14.79 -12.71
C CYS A 341 -17.32 16.20 -12.11
N ARG A 342 -16.72 16.33 -10.92
CA ARG A 342 -16.46 17.62 -10.26
C ARG A 342 -15.02 17.70 -9.79
N ILE A 343 -14.48 18.90 -9.70
CA ILE A 343 -13.14 19.11 -9.16
C ILE A 343 -13.06 18.48 -7.76
N ASN A 344 -12.04 17.67 -7.53
CA ASN A 344 -11.77 17.13 -6.22
C ASN A 344 -11.04 18.19 -5.39
N ASP A 345 -11.79 19.03 -4.68
CA ASP A 345 -11.22 20.10 -3.85
C ASP A 345 -10.38 19.57 -2.67
N GLY A 346 -10.60 18.31 -2.28
CA GLY A 346 -9.83 17.61 -1.25
C GLY A 346 -8.40 17.32 -1.72
N ARG A 347 -8.28 16.60 -2.84
CA ARG A 347 -7.00 16.23 -3.47
C ARG A 347 -6.36 17.39 -4.27
N ARG A 348 -7.18 18.32 -4.77
CA ARG A 348 -6.83 19.43 -5.70
C ARG A 348 -6.19 18.98 -7.01
N MET A 349 -6.52 17.75 -7.38
CA MET A 349 -6.10 17.07 -8.60
C MET A 349 -7.15 16.03 -8.95
N ALA A 350 -7.28 15.67 -10.23
CA ALA A 350 -8.35 14.79 -10.73
C ALA A 350 -9.76 15.28 -10.33
N CYS A 351 -10.73 14.36 -10.24
CA CYS A 351 -12.13 14.70 -9.99
C CYS A 351 -12.81 13.73 -9.01
N PHE A 352 -13.88 14.22 -8.37
CA PHE A 352 -14.95 13.37 -7.87
C PHE A 352 -15.79 12.88 -9.04
N PHE A 353 -16.15 11.60 -9.09
CA PHE A 353 -17.04 11.05 -10.11
C PHE A 353 -18.35 10.53 -9.50
N GLY A 354 -19.48 10.85 -10.13
CA GLY A 354 -20.80 10.42 -9.66
C GLY A 354 -21.19 8.99 -10.08
N PRO A 355 -22.34 8.51 -9.57
CA PRO A 355 -22.89 7.19 -9.92
C PRO A 355 -23.27 7.05 -11.40
N ASP A 356 -23.64 8.14 -12.07
CA ASP A 356 -23.93 8.18 -13.51
C ASP A 356 -22.68 7.92 -14.36
N ILE A 357 -21.53 8.51 -13.98
CA ILE A 357 -20.24 8.26 -14.62
C ILE A 357 -19.84 6.80 -14.46
N THR A 358 -20.07 6.24 -13.27
CA THR A 358 -19.82 4.83 -12.98
C THR A 358 -20.67 3.92 -13.87
N GLU A 359 -21.98 4.14 -13.93
CA GLU A 359 -22.89 3.37 -14.76
C GLU A 359 -22.48 3.40 -16.24
N GLN A 360 -22.24 4.61 -16.76
CA GLN A 360 -21.88 4.81 -18.15
C GLN A 360 -20.56 4.11 -18.48
N PHE A 361 -19.55 4.25 -17.62
CA PHE A 361 -18.23 3.66 -17.82
C PHE A 361 -18.29 2.13 -17.79
N LEU A 362 -18.93 1.54 -16.76
CA LEU A 362 -19.04 0.10 -16.59
C LEU A 362 -19.80 -0.53 -17.76
N SER A 363 -20.95 0.05 -18.14
CA SER A 363 -21.75 -0.41 -19.28
C SER A 363 -21.00 -0.33 -20.60
N LYS A 364 -20.36 0.82 -20.89
CA LYS A 364 -19.58 1.04 -22.12
C LYS A 364 -18.41 0.07 -22.27
N ASN A 365 -17.76 -0.29 -21.17
CA ASN A 365 -16.55 -1.13 -21.17
C ASN A 365 -16.80 -2.59 -20.76
N HIS A 366 -18.07 -2.98 -20.58
CA HIS A 366 -18.50 -4.33 -20.20
C HIS A 366 -17.89 -4.82 -18.88
N PHE A 367 -17.84 -3.94 -17.88
CA PHE A 367 -17.53 -4.29 -16.49
C PHE A 367 -18.81 -4.29 -15.65
N SER A 368 -18.87 -5.10 -14.61
CA SER A 368 -19.98 -5.12 -13.64
C SER A 368 -19.72 -4.25 -12.41
N MET A 369 -18.45 -4.10 -12.04
CA MET A 369 -18.04 -3.41 -10.81
C MET A 369 -16.64 -2.83 -10.97
N LEU A 370 -16.42 -1.69 -10.32
CA LEU A 370 -15.13 -1.07 -10.07
C LEU A 370 -14.68 -1.42 -8.65
N ILE A 371 -13.50 -2.01 -8.48
CA ILE A 371 -12.86 -2.17 -7.17
C ILE A 371 -11.70 -1.18 -7.13
N ARG A 372 -11.64 -0.38 -6.07
CA ARG A 372 -10.64 0.67 -5.91
C ARG A 372 -10.09 0.77 -4.49
N SER A 373 -9.05 1.57 -4.28
CA SER A 373 -8.37 1.69 -2.98
C SER A 373 -8.21 3.16 -2.56
N HIS A 374 -7.02 3.71 -2.30
CA HIS A 374 -6.67 5.16 -2.18
C HIS A 374 -7.36 5.99 -1.08
N GLU A 375 -8.60 5.69 -0.72
CA GLU A 375 -9.32 6.28 0.38
C GLU A 375 -9.36 5.26 1.51
N VAL A 376 -8.81 5.66 2.65
CA VAL A 376 -9.04 4.94 3.90
C VAL A 376 -10.56 4.83 4.13
N LYS A 377 -11.03 3.71 4.69
CA LYS A 377 -12.44 3.54 5.12
C LYS A 377 -12.48 2.98 6.55
N GLU A 378 -13.46 3.38 7.36
CA GLU A 378 -13.54 2.97 8.80
C GLU A 378 -13.47 1.44 8.98
N ARG A 379 -14.15 0.69 8.11
CA ARG A 379 -14.18 -0.79 8.13
C ARG A 379 -13.11 -1.44 7.26
N GLY A 380 -12.20 -0.66 6.69
CA GLY A 380 -11.28 -1.06 5.64
C GLY A 380 -11.93 -1.22 4.27
N TYR A 381 -13.25 -1.11 4.16
CA TYR A 381 -13.94 -1.12 2.87
C TYR A 381 -15.26 -0.34 2.91
N GLU A 382 -15.77 0.05 1.74
CA GLU A 382 -17.08 0.67 1.56
C GLU A 382 -17.65 0.37 0.16
N PHE A 383 -18.98 0.18 0.06
CA PHE A 383 -19.68 0.09 -1.22
C PHE A 383 -20.35 1.42 -1.53
N GLU A 384 -20.12 1.92 -2.74
CA GLU A 384 -20.55 3.23 -3.22
C GLU A 384 -21.26 3.06 -4.58
N HIS A 385 -22.00 4.09 -5.01
CA HIS A 385 -22.70 4.13 -6.31
C HIS A 385 -23.58 2.91 -6.59
N ASN A 386 -24.50 2.59 -5.67
CA ASN A 386 -25.39 1.42 -5.75
C ASN A 386 -24.63 0.08 -5.85
N ASN A 387 -23.60 -0.09 -5.01
CA ASN A 387 -22.73 -1.27 -4.95
C ASN A 387 -21.97 -1.56 -6.26
N LYS A 388 -21.79 -0.55 -7.13
CA LYS A 388 -20.98 -0.68 -8.35
C LYS A 388 -19.53 -0.25 -8.16
N VAL A 389 -19.23 0.45 -7.07
CA VAL A 389 -17.88 0.79 -6.64
C VAL A 389 -17.63 0.14 -5.28
N LEU A 390 -16.55 -0.60 -5.15
CA LEU A 390 -16.05 -1.14 -3.88
C LEU A 390 -14.69 -0.53 -3.58
N THR A 391 -14.61 0.27 -2.53
CA THR A 391 -13.36 0.79 -2.01
C THR A 391 -12.79 -0.18 -0.98
N VAL A 392 -11.52 -0.59 -1.09
CA VAL A 392 -10.80 -1.48 -0.16
C VAL A 392 -9.45 -0.88 0.25
N PHE A 393 -9.16 -0.89 1.55
CA PHE A 393 -7.98 -0.31 2.17
C PHE A 393 -7.38 -1.30 3.18
N SER A 394 -6.10 -1.63 3.06
CA SER A 394 -5.47 -2.74 3.80
C SER A 394 -4.44 -2.29 4.85
N ALA A 395 -4.34 -0.99 5.13
CA ALA A 395 -3.49 -0.44 6.19
C ALA A 395 -4.33 -0.18 7.46
N THR A 396 -4.04 -0.85 8.57
CA THR A 396 -4.80 -0.68 9.83
C THR A 396 -4.31 0.54 10.61
N ASN A 397 -5.19 1.21 11.38
CA ASN A 397 -4.81 2.34 12.23
C ASN A 397 -3.97 3.42 11.49
N TYR A 398 -4.31 3.64 10.23
CA TYR A 398 -3.54 4.44 9.30
C TYR A 398 -3.35 5.87 9.81
N ASN A 399 -2.10 6.37 9.77
CA ASN A 399 -1.70 7.68 10.30
C ASN A 399 -2.20 7.96 11.73
N GLY A 400 -2.19 6.95 12.60
CA GLY A 400 -2.64 7.06 13.99
C GLY A 400 -4.16 7.06 14.17
N GLY A 401 -4.91 6.74 13.12
CA GLY A 401 -6.34 6.54 13.15
C GLY A 401 -6.76 5.23 13.81
N SER A 402 -8.04 4.88 13.65
CA SER A 402 -8.63 3.67 14.23
C SER A 402 -9.41 2.85 13.19
N ASN A 403 -9.07 2.99 11.90
CA ASN A 403 -9.69 2.22 10.84
C ASN A 403 -9.23 0.75 10.89
N LEU A 404 -10.12 -0.13 10.48
CA LEU A 404 -9.76 -1.51 10.15
C LEU A 404 -9.04 -1.55 8.80
N GLY A 405 -8.25 -2.59 8.57
CA GLY A 405 -7.82 -3.01 7.25
C GLY A 405 -8.82 -4.01 6.69
N ALA A 406 -8.93 -4.13 5.37
CA ALA A 406 -9.70 -5.19 4.75
C ALA A 406 -8.99 -5.77 3.53
N ILE A 407 -9.37 -7.01 3.19
CA ILE A 407 -8.98 -7.70 1.96
C ILE A 407 -10.24 -8.22 1.27
N VAL A 408 -10.20 -8.29 -0.05
CA VAL A 408 -11.28 -8.86 -0.86
C VAL A 408 -10.80 -10.18 -1.43
N ARG A 409 -11.63 -11.22 -1.35
CA ARG A 409 -11.46 -12.47 -2.09
C ARG A 409 -12.60 -12.60 -3.09
N TRP A 410 -12.26 -12.92 -4.33
CA TRP A 410 -13.24 -13.24 -5.35
C TRP A 410 -13.03 -14.66 -5.85
N ASP A 411 -14.06 -15.49 -5.81
CA ASP A 411 -14.02 -16.88 -6.30
C ASP A 411 -14.69 -17.00 -7.67
N TYR A 412 -14.21 -17.94 -8.49
CA TYR A 412 -14.73 -18.20 -9.83
C TYR A 412 -16.22 -18.55 -9.79
N GLN A 413 -16.99 -17.94 -10.70
CA GLN A 413 -18.44 -18.06 -10.83
C GLN A 413 -19.28 -17.55 -9.64
N ILE A 414 -18.66 -16.86 -8.69
CA ILE A 414 -19.38 -16.16 -7.61
C ILE A 414 -19.61 -14.71 -8.02
N GLU A 415 -20.81 -14.20 -7.78
CA GLU A 415 -21.23 -12.84 -8.19
C GLU A 415 -20.85 -11.75 -7.19
N GLU A 416 -20.59 -12.12 -5.94
CA GLU A 416 -20.31 -11.20 -4.84
C GLU A 416 -18.96 -11.53 -4.17
N PRO A 417 -18.19 -10.52 -3.73
CA PRO A 417 -16.92 -10.74 -3.06
C PRO A 417 -17.12 -11.25 -1.62
N TRP A 418 -16.14 -12.02 -1.15
CA TRP A 418 -15.93 -12.20 0.29
C TRP A 418 -14.96 -11.13 0.80
N ILE A 419 -15.35 -10.39 1.84
CA ILE A 419 -14.53 -9.31 2.39
C ILE A 419 -14.17 -9.65 3.84
N MET A 420 -12.87 -9.67 4.15
CA MET A 420 -12.37 -9.86 5.51
C MET A 420 -11.79 -8.54 6.02
N SER A 421 -12.35 -8.01 7.10
CA SER A 421 -11.76 -6.90 7.85
C SER A 421 -10.92 -7.39 9.03
N TYR A 422 -9.85 -6.68 9.38
CA TYR A 422 -8.95 -7.00 10.50
C TYR A 422 -8.41 -5.74 11.19
N THR A 423 -7.83 -5.91 12.38
CA THR A 423 -7.12 -4.86 13.14
C THR A 423 -5.82 -5.41 13.72
N PHE A 424 -4.80 -4.56 13.81
CA PHE A 424 -3.48 -4.93 14.33
C PHE A 424 -3.40 -4.98 15.89
N GLN A 425 -4.48 -5.29 16.61
CA GLN A 425 -4.45 -5.43 18.08
C GLN A 425 -4.87 -6.81 18.62
N ASP A 426 -5.29 -7.75 17.77
CA ASP A 426 -5.87 -9.02 18.22
C ASP A 426 -4.91 -10.24 18.20
N ILE A 427 -3.60 -10.06 18.06
CA ILE A 427 -2.65 -11.19 18.15
C ILE A 427 -1.46 -10.86 19.07
N ALA A 428 -1.12 -11.83 19.90
CA ALA A 428 0.10 -11.90 20.72
C ALA A 428 1.37 -11.52 19.92
N PRO A 429 2.48 -11.11 20.59
CA PRO A 429 3.75 -10.87 19.91
C PRO A 429 4.01 -11.98 18.89
N ILE A 430 4.36 -11.60 17.67
CA ILE A 430 4.50 -12.51 16.52
C ILE A 430 5.47 -13.64 16.90
N GLU A 431 4.94 -14.73 17.45
CA GLU A 431 5.70 -15.91 17.82
C GLU A 431 6.15 -16.54 16.51
N LYS A 432 7.48 -16.54 16.30
CA LYS A 432 8.21 -17.20 15.21
C LYS A 432 7.35 -17.58 14.00
N LEU A 433 7.38 -16.74 12.96
CA LEU A 433 6.85 -17.09 11.63
C LEU A 433 7.42 -18.46 11.21
N ASN A 434 6.61 -19.52 11.36
CA ASN A 434 6.99 -20.90 11.04
C ASN A 434 6.65 -21.16 9.57
N PHE A 435 7.47 -20.63 8.67
CA PHE A 435 7.29 -20.75 7.21
C PHE A 435 7.36 -22.19 6.67
N ASN A 436 7.78 -23.16 7.49
CA ASN A 436 7.76 -24.58 7.16
C ASN A 436 6.36 -25.23 7.28
N LYS A 437 5.36 -24.51 7.81
CA LYS A 437 3.96 -24.94 7.75
C LYS A 437 3.31 -24.46 6.45
N GLN A 438 3.64 -25.11 5.34
CA GLN A 438 2.60 -25.29 4.35
C GLN A 438 1.65 -26.33 4.96
N ILE A 439 0.41 -25.91 5.24
CA ILE A 439 -0.68 -26.66 5.88
C ILE A 439 -0.64 -26.63 7.42
N THR A 440 -1.50 -25.82 8.04
CA THR A 440 -2.36 -26.24 9.15
C THR A 440 -3.55 -25.29 9.30
N LEU A 441 -4.73 -25.75 8.89
CA LEU A 441 -6.09 -25.22 9.15
C LEU A 441 -6.48 -25.20 10.65
N PHE A 442 -5.51 -25.04 11.57
CA PHE A 442 -5.66 -25.40 12.99
C PHE A 442 -6.13 -24.25 13.91
N GLU A 443 -6.47 -23.10 13.35
CA GLU A 443 -6.98 -21.94 14.11
C GLU A 443 -8.40 -21.53 13.70
N ASP A 444 -9.13 -22.40 13.00
CA ASP A 444 -10.56 -22.20 12.73
C ASP A 444 -11.37 -22.63 13.98
N PRO A 445 -12.14 -21.73 14.62
CA PRO A 445 -13.02 -22.08 15.75
C PRO A 445 -14.00 -23.22 15.39
N VAL A 446 -14.37 -23.34 14.11
CA VAL A 446 -15.22 -24.42 13.60
C VAL A 446 -14.45 -25.74 13.58
N TYR A 447 -13.18 -25.75 13.20
CA TYR A 447 -12.32 -26.95 13.23
C TYR A 447 -12.01 -27.37 14.67
N GLN A 448 -11.74 -26.43 15.58
CA GLN A 448 -11.55 -26.73 17.01
C GLN A 448 -12.82 -27.33 17.63
N THR A 449 -13.98 -26.73 17.39
CA THR A 449 -15.28 -27.27 17.85
C THR A 449 -15.56 -28.66 17.25
N LEU A 450 -15.19 -28.88 15.98
CA LEU A 450 -15.34 -30.17 15.32
C LEU A 450 -14.39 -31.22 15.91
N MET A 451 -13.14 -30.85 16.20
CA MET A 451 -12.15 -31.73 16.83
C MET A 451 -12.51 -32.06 18.28
N GLU A 452 -13.03 -31.11 19.05
CA GLU A 452 -13.56 -31.37 20.39
C GLU A 452 -14.71 -32.39 20.36
N ASN A 453 -15.63 -32.28 19.38
CA ASN A 453 -16.69 -33.26 19.18
C ASN A 453 -16.18 -34.64 18.73
N ILE A 454 -15.15 -34.67 17.88
CA ILE A 454 -14.50 -35.92 17.42
C ILE A 454 -13.79 -36.61 18.58
N VAL A 455 -13.02 -35.87 19.38
CA VAL A 455 -12.31 -36.39 20.56
C VAL A 455 -13.29 -36.84 21.64
N ALA A 456 -14.39 -36.11 21.87
CA ALA A 456 -15.44 -36.51 22.81
C ALA A 456 -16.09 -37.86 22.44
N LYS A 457 -16.09 -38.22 21.15
CA LYS A 457 -16.63 -39.50 20.63
C LYS A 457 -15.54 -40.51 20.25
N LYS A 458 -14.28 -40.27 20.65
CA LYS A 458 -13.11 -41.10 20.30
C LYS A 458 -13.35 -42.60 20.52
N SER A 459 -13.82 -42.99 21.70
CA SER A 459 -14.02 -44.41 22.05
C SER A 459 -15.08 -45.10 21.18
N LEU A 460 -16.08 -44.35 20.70
CA LEU A 460 -17.10 -44.86 19.78
C LEU A 460 -16.56 -44.97 18.35
N LEU A 461 -15.77 -43.99 17.91
CA LEU A 461 -15.12 -43.99 16.60
C LEU A 461 -14.13 -45.16 16.48
N GLU A 462 -13.24 -45.33 17.47
CA GLU A 462 -12.27 -46.45 17.49
C GLU A 462 -12.98 -47.80 17.40
N LYS A 463 -14.07 -47.99 18.16
CA LYS A 463 -14.86 -49.22 18.14
C LYS A 463 -15.53 -49.50 16.79
N GLU A 464 -16.07 -48.49 16.12
CA GLU A 464 -16.73 -48.67 14.81
C GLU A 464 -15.72 -48.82 13.66
N PHE A 465 -14.53 -48.20 13.77
CA PHE A 465 -13.42 -48.46 12.85
C PHE A 465 -12.92 -49.91 12.98
N GLU A 466 -12.64 -50.37 14.20
CA GLU A 466 -12.24 -51.75 14.47
C GLU A 466 -13.28 -52.77 14.01
N ARG A 467 -14.58 -52.48 14.20
CA ARG A 467 -15.67 -53.35 13.74
C ARG A 467 -15.74 -53.46 12.21
N SER A 468 -15.35 -52.39 11.52
CA SER A 468 -15.38 -52.32 10.05
C SER A 468 -14.10 -52.88 9.42
N ASP A 469 -13.00 -52.95 10.19
CA ASP A 469 -11.76 -53.61 9.83
C ASP A 469 -11.78 -55.10 10.26
N ARG A 470 -12.42 -55.94 9.43
CA ARG A 470 -12.56 -57.38 9.70
C ARG A 470 -11.24 -58.15 9.74
N ASN A 471 -10.15 -57.58 9.21
CA ASN A 471 -8.87 -58.24 9.06
C ASN A 471 -7.79 -57.66 10.00
N GLN A 472 -8.14 -56.69 10.86
CA GLN A 472 -7.23 -56.00 11.80
C GLN A 472 -5.99 -55.40 11.10
N THR A 473 -6.17 -54.86 9.90
CA THR A 473 -5.07 -54.26 9.13
C THR A 473 -4.81 -52.80 9.52
N ASN A 474 -5.70 -52.18 10.31
CA ASN A 474 -5.83 -50.74 10.55
C ASN A 474 -6.27 -49.92 9.33
N TYR A 475 -6.68 -50.58 8.25
CA TYR A 475 -7.10 -49.94 7.00
C TYR A 475 -8.58 -50.13 6.73
N ILE A 476 -9.26 -49.04 6.36
CA ILE A 476 -10.64 -49.07 5.88
C ILE A 476 -10.79 -48.25 4.60
N SER A 477 -11.79 -48.58 3.78
CA SER A 477 -12.06 -47.81 2.55
C SER A 477 -12.56 -46.40 2.88
N SER A 478 -12.29 -45.45 1.99
CA SER A 478 -12.65 -44.04 2.19
C SER A 478 -14.17 -43.82 2.32
N ARG A 479 -14.98 -44.66 1.66
CA ARG A 479 -16.45 -44.65 1.80
C ARG A 479 -16.89 -45.10 3.19
N VAL A 480 -16.33 -46.22 3.67
CA VAL A 480 -16.64 -46.75 5.00
C VAL A 480 -16.22 -45.77 6.08
N TRP A 481 -15.06 -45.12 5.96
CA TRP A 481 -14.62 -44.08 6.90
C TRP A 481 -15.61 -42.90 6.94
N ALA A 482 -16.02 -42.40 5.77
CA ALA A 482 -16.96 -41.28 5.69
C ALA A 482 -18.35 -41.62 6.28
N ASP A 483 -18.84 -42.83 6.07
CA ASP A 483 -20.09 -43.32 6.64
C ASP A 483 -19.99 -43.42 8.18
N ILE A 484 -18.87 -43.92 8.72
CA ILE A 484 -18.63 -44.00 10.17
C ILE A 484 -18.58 -42.59 10.77
N MET A 485 -17.86 -41.66 10.15
CA MET A 485 -17.77 -40.28 10.60
C MET A 485 -19.15 -39.61 10.64
N LYS A 486 -19.96 -39.78 9.58
CA LYS A 486 -21.33 -39.27 9.54
C LYS A 486 -22.21 -39.89 10.64
N ASN A 487 -22.17 -41.21 10.80
CA ASN A 487 -23.06 -41.94 11.70
C ASN A 487 -22.70 -41.77 13.18
N VAL A 488 -21.41 -41.71 13.52
CA VAL A 488 -20.96 -41.56 14.91
C VAL A 488 -21.05 -40.10 15.35
N LEU A 489 -20.64 -39.16 14.49
CA LEU A 489 -20.67 -37.74 14.84
C LEU A 489 -22.08 -37.15 14.75
N GLN A 490 -22.96 -37.71 13.92
CA GLN A 490 -24.31 -37.18 13.64
C GLN A 490 -24.25 -35.76 13.06
N ILE A 491 -23.22 -35.50 12.25
CA ILE A 491 -22.99 -34.22 11.57
C ILE A 491 -22.93 -34.50 10.07
N ASP A 492 -23.78 -33.81 9.31
CA ASP A 492 -23.89 -33.96 7.86
C ASP A 492 -22.88 -33.05 7.15
N LEU A 493 -21.64 -33.54 7.06
CA LEU A 493 -20.53 -32.89 6.36
C LEU A 493 -20.06 -33.74 5.17
N PRO A 494 -19.40 -33.15 4.17
CA PRO A 494 -18.81 -33.89 3.04
C PRO A 494 -17.54 -34.63 3.48
N TRP A 495 -17.70 -35.67 4.32
CA TRP A 495 -16.61 -36.39 4.98
C TRP A 495 -15.58 -36.97 4.00
N LEU A 496 -16.03 -37.49 2.86
CA LEU A 496 -15.11 -37.95 1.81
C LEU A 496 -14.12 -36.88 1.38
N THR A 497 -14.56 -35.62 1.24
CA THR A 497 -13.69 -34.51 0.86
C THR A 497 -12.80 -34.07 2.02
N LEU A 498 -13.26 -34.23 3.25
CA LEU A 498 -12.55 -33.78 4.45
C LEU A 498 -11.55 -34.81 5.01
N ARG A 499 -11.58 -36.07 4.56
CA ARG A 499 -10.76 -37.18 5.10
C ARG A 499 -9.26 -36.91 5.15
N ALA A 500 -8.71 -36.25 4.13
CA ALA A 500 -7.29 -35.93 4.05
C ALA A 500 -6.80 -34.99 5.17
N LYS A 501 -7.74 -34.36 5.90
CA LYS A 501 -7.46 -33.47 7.04
C LYS A 501 -7.44 -34.21 8.39
N PHE A 502 -7.92 -35.44 8.45
CA PHE A 502 -8.11 -36.16 9.71
C PHE A 502 -7.32 -37.45 9.78
N VAL A 503 -6.98 -38.06 8.65
CA VAL A 503 -6.37 -39.40 8.60
C VAL A 503 -5.41 -39.51 7.43
N LYS A 504 -4.35 -40.30 7.61
CA LYS A 504 -3.42 -40.63 6.53
C LYS A 504 -4.07 -41.67 5.59
N GLU A 505 -3.92 -41.49 4.29
CA GLU A 505 -4.45 -42.39 3.25
C GLU A 505 -3.30 -42.83 2.32
N ASP A 506 -3.23 -44.12 2.02
CA ASP A 506 -2.28 -44.69 1.05
C ASP A 506 -2.99 -45.63 0.06
N THR A 507 -2.22 -46.37 -0.73
CA THR A 507 -2.76 -47.29 -1.75
C THR A 507 -3.62 -48.42 -1.20
N GLN A 508 -3.58 -48.71 0.11
CA GLN A 508 -4.39 -49.73 0.78
C GLN A 508 -5.69 -49.17 1.39
N GLY A 509 -5.82 -47.84 1.48
CA GLY A 509 -6.99 -47.15 2.03
C GLY A 509 -6.63 -46.17 3.13
N ILE A 510 -7.59 -45.88 4.02
CA ILE A 510 -7.41 -44.97 5.14
C ILE A 510 -6.86 -45.70 6.35
N LEU A 511 -5.74 -45.21 6.89
CA LEU A 511 -5.13 -45.67 8.12
C LEU A 511 -5.74 -44.94 9.33
N TYR A 512 -6.81 -45.50 9.91
CA TYR A 512 -7.70 -44.76 10.82
C TYR A 512 -7.11 -44.48 12.21
N ASN A 513 -6.09 -45.21 12.64
CA ASN A 513 -5.43 -45.02 13.95
C ASN A 513 -4.59 -43.72 14.01
N THR A 514 -4.27 -43.13 12.86
CA THR A 514 -3.54 -41.85 12.76
C THR A 514 -4.38 -40.63 13.16
N MET A 515 -5.68 -40.83 13.37
CA MET A 515 -6.67 -39.77 13.57
C MET A 515 -6.46 -38.90 14.82
N PHE A 516 -5.78 -39.42 15.85
CA PHE A 516 -5.68 -38.76 17.15
C PHE A 516 -4.24 -38.46 17.58
N GLU A 517 -3.25 -38.58 16.66
CA GLU A 517 -1.82 -38.46 16.98
C GLU A 517 -1.43 -37.03 17.42
N GLU A 518 -2.11 -35.98 16.94
CA GLU A 518 -1.67 -34.58 17.09
C GLU A 518 -2.21 -33.84 18.33
N TYR A 519 -3.17 -34.39 19.09
CA TYR A 519 -3.89 -33.66 20.16
C TYR A 519 -3.21 -33.68 21.55
N THR A 520 -2.03 -34.28 21.71
CA THR A 520 -1.45 -34.57 23.05
C THR A 520 -0.48 -33.51 23.62
N LEU A 521 -0.23 -32.38 22.96
CA LEU A 521 1.02 -31.60 23.20
C LEU A 521 0.95 -30.18 23.80
N ASP A 522 -0.18 -29.45 23.84
CA ASP A 522 -0.15 -28.01 24.20
C ASP A 522 -1.00 -27.62 25.41
N ASN A 523 -0.36 -27.35 26.55
CA ASN A 523 -0.99 -26.68 27.70
C ASN A 523 0.06 -25.97 28.57
N THR A 524 0.40 -24.69 28.31
CA THR A 524 0.69 -23.66 29.35
C THR A 524 1.13 -22.27 28.82
N LYS A 525 0.26 -21.27 29.05
CA LYS A 525 0.47 -19.90 29.63
C LYS A 525 0.84 -18.63 28.80
N PHE A 526 0.01 -17.61 29.10
CA PHE A 526 0.00 -16.15 28.77
C PHE A 526 0.74 -15.24 29.80
N GLN A 527 1.16 -14.00 29.43
CA GLN A 527 0.58 -12.67 29.84
C GLN A 527 1.47 -11.39 29.64
N LYS A 528 0.87 -10.33 29.01
CA LYS A 528 0.80 -8.84 29.28
C LYS A 528 2.07 -7.92 29.20
N SER A 529 2.08 -6.58 28.90
CA SER A 529 1.11 -5.46 28.65
C SER A 529 1.76 -4.08 28.25
N HIS A 530 1.06 -3.28 27.39
CA HIS A 530 0.70 -1.80 27.36
C HIS A 530 1.66 -0.55 27.36
N ALA A 531 1.15 0.49 26.63
CA ALA A 531 1.26 1.98 26.68
C ALA A 531 2.37 2.69 25.85
N GLY A 532 2.20 3.86 25.19
CA GLY A 532 1.14 4.88 25.14
C GLY A 532 1.44 6.00 24.10
N ILE A 533 0.52 6.97 24.00
CA ILE A 533 0.24 7.98 22.94
C ILE A 533 1.03 9.30 23.11
N MET A 534 1.43 9.96 22.00
CA MET A 534 1.35 11.42 21.70
C MET A 534 2.24 11.79 20.49
N GLU A 535 1.70 12.50 19.49
CA GLU A 535 2.22 13.79 18.98
C GLU A 535 1.50 14.23 17.68
N ASP A 536 0.54 15.13 17.84
CA ASP A 536 -0.08 15.94 16.77
C ASP A 536 0.79 17.18 16.45
N LEU A 537 0.65 17.68 15.21
CA LEU A 537 1.23 18.90 14.58
C LEU A 537 2.53 18.73 13.78
N TYR A 538 2.38 18.31 12.52
CA TYR A 538 3.48 18.24 11.52
C TYR A 538 3.18 18.95 10.17
N ILE A 539 2.07 19.69 10.06
CA ILE A 539 1.45 20.06 8.77
C ILE A 539 2.26 21.09 7.94
N SER A 540 3.11 21.94 8.55
CA SER A 540 3.90 22.95 7.81
C SER A 540 5.38 22.62 7.67
N LYS A 541 5.89 21.64 8.43
CA LYS A 541 7.30 21.26 8.42
C LYS A 541 7.64 20.49 7.14
N ASP A 542 6.76 19.59 6.71
CA ASP A 542 7.00 18.75 5.54
C ASP A 542 7.08 19.54 4.23
N VAL A 543 6.32 20.64 4.13
CA VAL A 543 6.34 21.55 2.97
C VAL A 543 7.68 22.27 2.87
N LEU A 544 8.15 22.78 4.00
CA LEU A 544 9.42 23.50 4.09
C LEU A 544 10.61 22.54 3.96
N MET A 545 10.50 21.29 4.44
CA MET A 545 11.52 20.26 4.22
C MET A 545 11.62 19.84 2.74
N ALA A 546 10.48 19.69 2.04
CA ALA A 546 10.49 19.40 0.60
C ALA A 546 11.11 20.57 -0.20
N LEU A 547 10.77 21.81 0.15
CA LEU A 547 11.40 23.02 -0.39
C LEU A 547 12.90 23.04 -0.12
N PHE A 548 13.32 22.75 1.11
CA PHE A 548 14.73 22.70 1.49
C PHE A 548 15.49 21.66 0.67
N ASN A 549 14.97 20.43 0.57
CA ASN A 549 15.58 19.33 -0.18
C ASN A 549 15.63 19.60 -1.69
N LEU A 550 14.64 20.32 -2.23
CA LEU A 550 14.63 20.73 -3.63
C LEU A 550 15.74 21.76 -3.92
N ILE A 551 16.01 22.66 -2.96
CA ILE A 551 17.00 23.74 -3.09
C ILE A 551 18.43 23.21 -2.78
N ASP A 552 18.57 22.35 -1.77
CA ASP A 552 19.77 21.57 -1.42
C ASP A 552 19.92 20.33 -2.33
N SER A 553 19.89 20.56 -3.64
CA SER A 553 20.01 19.53 -4.68
C SER A 553 21.34 18.76 -4.67
N ASP A 554 22.37 19.33 -4.05
CA ASP A 554 23.67 18.71 -3.79
C ASP A 554 23.70 17.89 -2.49
N HIS A 555 22.58 17.83 -1.75
CA HIS A 555 22.40 17.10 -0.49
C HIS A 555 23.49 17.41 0.53
N THR A 556 23.93 18.67 0.55
CA THR A 556 24.98 19.14 1.43
C THR A 556 24.45 19.39 2.84
N GLY A 557 23.13 19.51 2.98
CA GLY A 557 22.44 19.95 4.19
C GLY A 557 22.40 21.46 4.35
N PHE A 558 22.76 22.24 3.31
CA PHE A 558 22.90 23.70 3.39
C PHE A 558 22.48 24.41 2.10
N ILE A 559 21.78 25.53 2.22
CA ILE A 559 21.43 26.42 1.10
C ILE A 559 22.40 27.61 1.09
N SER A 560 23.05 27.89 -0.05
CA SER A 560 23.89 29.08 -0.18
C SER A 560 23.05 30.35 -0.39
N ARG A 561 23.57 31.50 0.06
CA ARG A 561 22.89 32.80 -0.04
C ARG A 561 22.49 33.15 -1.48
N ASP A 562 23.36 32.88 -2.45
CA ASP A 562 23.09 33.12 -3.86
C ASP A 562 21.97 32.22 -4.41
N LYS A 563 21.92 30.94 -3.99
CA LYS A 563 20.84 30.01 -4.37
C LYS A 563 19.49 30.49 -3.82
N PHE A 564 19.45 30.89 -2.55
CA PHE A 564 18.23 31.34 -1.88
C PHE A 564 17.68 32.66 -2.47
N SER A 565 18.54 33.68 -2.63
CA SER A 565 18.16 35.01 -3.14
C SER A 565 17.58 34.95 -4.56
N ASN A 566 18.17 34.12 -5.44
CA ASN A 566 17.69 33.96 -6.81
C ASN A 566 16.30 33.30 -6.88
N ILE A 567 16.01 32.33 -6.02
CA ILE A 567 14.71 31.65 -5.96
C ILE A 567 13.62 32.58 -5.39
N MET A 568 13.97 33.36 -4.36
CA MET A 568 13.03 34.30 -3.74
C MET A 568 12.68 35.48 -4.67
N LYS A 569 13.63 35.98 -5.47
CA LYS A 569 13.34 36.97 -6.54
C LYS A 569 12.25 36.47 -7.50
N VAL A 570 12.35 35.23 -7.95
CA VAL A 570 11.37 34.61 -8.87
C VAL A 570 10.00 34.41 -8.21
N LEU A 571 9.95 34.07 -6.91
CA LEU A 571 8.69 33.89 -6.16
C LEU A 571 7.96 35.22 -5.89
N LEU A 572 8.69 36.34 -5.77
CA LEU A 572 8.15 37.65 -5.37
C LEU A 572 7.82 38.56 -6.55
N ASP A 573 8.52 38.46 -7.69
CA ASP A 573 8.24 39.27 -8.89
C ASP A 573 6.85 38.99 -9.51
N GLY A 574 6.18 37.91 -9.10
CA GLY A 574 4.78 37.64 -9.45
C GLY A 574 3.74 38.54 -8.74
N LYS A 575 4.16 39.40 -7.80
CA LYS A 575 3.28 40.36 -7.11
C LYS A 575 3.96 41.74 -7.00
N ASN A 576 3.67 42.59 -7.99
CA ASN A 576 3.98 44.02 -8.08
C ASN A 576 5.47 44.36 -8.28
N GLY A 577 5.79 44.90 -9.45
CA GLY A 577 7.15 45.30 -9.80
C GLY A 577 7.70 46.45 -8.95
N THR A 578 9.01 46.40 -8.68
CA THR A 578 9.99 47.51 -8.69
C THR A 578 11.38 46.92 -8.42
N GLY A 579 12.15 46.68 -9.49
CA GLY A 579 13.36 45.83 -9.51
C GLY A 579 14.62 46.33 -8.79
N ASP A 580 14.55 47.28 -7.85
CA ASP A 580 15.74 47.79 -7.12
C ASP A 580 15.55 47.76 -5.59
N VAL A 581 14.31 47.84 -5.10
CA VAL A 581 13.99 47.76 -3.65
C VAL A 581 14.10 46.31 -3.12
N HIS A 582 13.99 45.32 -4.02
CA HIS A 582 14.02 43.91 -3.65
C HIS A 582 15.41 43.38 -3.32
N GLN A 583 16.50 43.92 -3.87
CA GLN A 583 17.83 43.33 -3.65
C GLN A 583 18.37 43.57 -2.24
N ALA A 584 18.25 44.80 -1.73
CA ALA A 584 18.63 45.13 -0.36
C ALA A 584 17.76 44.38 0.67
N TYR A 585 16.45 44.27 0.41
CA TYR A 585 15.52 43.53 1.27
C TYR A 585 15.78 42.02 1.26
N MET A 586 16.19 41.43 0.12
CA MET A 586 16.59 40.02 0.04
C MET A 586 17.93 39.74 0.74
N GLU A 587 18.89 40.66 0.66
CA GLU A 587 20.15 40.55 1.41
C GLU A 587 19.92 40.65 2.93
N GLU A 588 19.03 41.53 3.38
CA GLU A 588 18.57 41.61 4.77
C GLU A 588 17.85 40.33 5.22
N LEU A 589 16.92 39.80 4.41
CA LEU A 589 16.22 38.54 4.70
C LEU A 589 17.20 37.36 4.81
N THR A 590 18.13 37.24 3.86
CA THR A 590 19.10 36.14 3.85
C THR A 590 20.07 36.25 5.04
N CYS A 591 20.46 37.47 5.44
CA CYS A 591 21.26 37.68 6.65
C CYS A 591 20.47 37.46 7.96
N ALA A 592 19.15 37.65 7.93
CA ALA A 592 18.28 37.43 9.09
C ALA A 592 17.93 35.95 9.30
N MET A 593 17.97 35.14 8.25
CA MET A 593 17.70 33.69 8.29
C MET A 593 18.93 32.86 8.67
N ASP A 594 20.14 33.36 8.42
CA ASP A 594 21.43 32.77 8.81
C ASP A 594 21.75 33.18 10.26
N PHE A 595 21.17 32.45 11.22
CA PHE A 595 21.20 32.80 12.64
C PHE A 595 22.61 32.66 13.23
N ASP A 596 23.39 31.71 12.74
CA ASP A 596 24.77 31.48 13.20
C ASP A 596 25.83 32.29 12.43
N LYS A 597 25.43 32.99 11.36
CA LYS A 597 26.24 33.86 10.50
C LYS A 597 27.35 33.13 9.75
N ASN A 598 27.17 31.84 9.46
CA ASN A 598 28.16 31.02 8.78
C ASN A 598 28.21 31.23 7.25
N GLY A 599 27.28 32.03 6.69
CA GLY A 599 27.19 32.32 5.27
C GLY A 599 26.37 31.30 4.47
N LYS A 600 25.69 30.37 5.12
CA LYS A 600 24.81 29.32 4.58
C LYS A 600 23.58 29.19 5.48
N ILE A 601 22.49 28.66 4.94
CA ILE A 601 21.25 28.44 5.69
C ILE A 601 21.05 26.94 5.85
N ASP A 602 21.05 26.45 7.09
CA ASP A 602 20.74 25.04 7.39
C ASP A 602 19.23 24.77 7.49
N ILE A 603 18.85 23.49 7.61
CA ILE A 603 17.44 23.09 7.63
C ILE A 603 16.68 23.65 8.85
N ASN A 604 17.31 23.79 10.01
CA ASN A 604 16.69 24.33 11.20
C ASN A 604 16.53 25.85 11.09
N GLU A 605 17.55 26.54 10.58
CA GLU A 605 17.53 27.97 10.30
C GLU A 605 16.45 28.32 9.27
N PHE A 606 16.36 27.52 8.20
CA PHE A 606 15.31 27.62 7.19
C PHE A 606 13.92 27.43 7.79
N LEU A 607 13.71 26.38 8.60
CA LEU A 607 12.41 26.09 9.22
C LEU A 607 11.98 27.16 10.24
N GLU A 608 12.90 27.65 11.07
CA GLU A 608 12.61 28.67 12.10
C GLU A 608 12.27 30.04 11.49
N SER A 609 12.88 30.36 10.34
CA SER A 609 12.60 31.60 9.61
C SER A 609 11.15 31.74 9.13
N PHE A 610 10.46 30.63 8.86
CA PHE A 610 9.05 30.62 8.47
C PHE A 610 8.09 30.44 9.67
N ARG A 611 8.61 30.08 10.84
CA ARG A 611 7.83 29.99 12.09
C ARG A 611 7.38 31.37 12.58
N ILE A 612 8.15 32.42 12.25
CA ILE A 612 7.96 33.81 12.70
C ILE A 612 6.84 34.54 11.96
N VAL A 613 6.37 34.04 10.80
CA VAL A 613 5.38 34.74 9.95
C VAL A 613 3.92 34.60 10.46
N ASN A 614 3.67 33.76 11.48
CA ASN A 614 2.33 33.55 12.05
C ASN A 614 1.99 34.44 13.27
N VAL A 615 2.73 35.53 13.50
CA VAL A 615 2.32 36.53 14.49
C VAL A 615 1.24 37.42 13.85
N LYS A 616 0.01 37.31 14.39
CA LYS A 616 -1.12 38.21 14.15
C LYS A 616 -0.64 39.64 13.89
N LYS A 617 -1.02 40.23 12.76
CA LYS A 617 -1.00 41.70 12.62
C LYS A 617 -1.80 42.29 13.79
N PRO A 618 -1.21 43.13 14.65
CA PRO A 618 -2.00 44.00 15.52
C PRO A 618 -2.71 45.00 14.62
N GLY A 619 -3.98 45.27 14.91
CA GLY A 619 -4.81 46.16 14.12
C GLY A 619 -4.21 47.56 13.97
N ASN A 620 -4.41 48.12 12.79
CA ASN A 620 -4.74 49.53 12.58
C ASN A 620 -5.85 49.59 11.54
#